data_AF-A0A4Y7JN05-F1
#
_entry.id   AF-A0A4Y7JN05-F1
#
_cell.length_a   1.000
_cell.length_b   1.000
_cell.length_c   1.000
_cell.angle_alpha   90.00
_cell.angle_beta   90.00
_cell.angle_gamma   90.00
#
_symmetry.space_group_name_H-M   'P 1'
#
loop_
_entity.id
_entity.type
_entity.pdbx_description
1 polymer ?
#
loop_
_entity_poly.entity_id
_entity_poly.type
_entity_poly.pdbx_seq_one_letter_code
_entity_poly.pdbx_strand_id
1 'polypeptide(L)'
;MASNKIHPLRQSAMEAGNPGKYYINPSEKLISKASHWKFVEHEDGIELIFNEAAFEGVLLFGKRYNNQAIGDYENKDDECSFIMNTDYLDARKIDYELMGDISKFYIPKIKVGEN
;
A
#
# COMPACT_ATOMS: atom_id res chain seq x y z
N MET A 1 20.66 16.16 12.02
CA MET A 1 19.75 15.18 12.66
C MET A 1 18.48 15.16 11.83
N ALA A 2 18.38 14.25 10.85
CA ALA A 2 17.12 14.06 10.14
C ALA A 2 16.15 13.39 11.13
N SER A 3 15.09 14.11 11.51
CA SER A 3 13.97 13.49 12.20
C SER A 3 13.35 12.51 11.21
N ASN A 4 13.73 11.23 11.33
CA ASN A 4 13.06 10.14 10.63
C ASN A 4 11.62 10.12 11.16
N LYS A 5 10.72 10.85 10.50
CA LYS A 5 9.29 10.79 10.80
C LYS A 5 8.84 9.39 10.46
N ILE A 6 8.80 8.53 11.48
CA ILE A 6 8.27 7.19 11.38
C ILE A 6 6.80 7.36 10.97
N HIS A 7 6.46 6.88 9.78
CA HIS A 7 5.11 6.97 9.21
C HIS A 7 4.07 6.39 10.19
N PRO A 8 2.86 6.97 10.36
CA PRO A 8 1.87 6.49 11.34
C PRO A 8 1.48 5.01 11.23
N LEU A 9 1.29 4.50 10.00
CA LEU A 9 1.11 3.05 9.76
C LEU A 9 2.31 2.19 10.21
N ARG A 10 3.53 2.72 10.08
CA ARG A 10 4.77 2.08 10.55
C ARG A 10 4.86 2.10 12.07
N GLN A 11 4.55 3.21 12.71
CA GLN A 11 4.52 3.29 14.18
C GLN A 11 3.53 2.27 14.75
N SER A 12 2.32 2.19 14.17
CA SER A 12 1.30 1.23 14.60
C SER A 12 1.72 -0.25 14.37
N ALA A 13 2.39 -0.56 13.26
CA ALA A 13 2.87 -1.91 12.96
C ALA A 13 4.08 -2.32 13.82
N MET A 14 5.02 -1.40 14.10
CA MET A 14 6.17 -1.62 14.98
C MET A 14 5.74 -1.77 16.44
N GLU A 15 4.80 -0.94 16.92
CA GLU A 15 4.23 -1.06 18.26
C GLU A 15 3.48 -2.39 18.46
N ALA A 16 2.92 -2.95 17.39
CA ALA A 16 2.28 -4.27 17.40
C ALA A 16 3.26 -5.45 17.32
N GLY A 17 4.58 -5.22 17.27
CA GLY A 17 5.63 -6.24 17.34
C GLY A 17 5.69 -7.23 16.17
N ASN A 18 5.07 -6.89 15.01
CA ASN A 18 4.84 -7.86 13.94
C ASN A 18 5.32 -7.34 12.56
N PRO A 19 6.57 -7.60 12.16
CA PRO A 19 7.20 -7.02 10.96
C PRO A 19 6.63 -7.51 9.62
N GLY A 20 5.73 -8.51 9.59
CA GLY A 20 5.01 -8.94 8.38
C GLY A 20 3.88 -8.00 7.93
N LYS A 21 3.65 -6.87 8.61
CA LYS A 21 2.51 -5.95 8.39
C LYS A 21 2.72 -4.86 7.33
N TYR A 22 3.84 -4.86 6.60
CA TYR A 22 4.12 -3.86 5.58
C TYR A 22 3.75 -4.39 4.21
N TYR A 23 2.46 -4.51 3.91
CA TYR A 23 2.02 -4.85 2.56
C TYR A 23 2.15 -3.67 1.60
N ILE A 24 1.89 -2.45 2.08
CA ILE A 24 2.02 -1.21 1.30
C ILE A 24 2.64 -0.05 2.11
N ASN A 25 3.29 0.87 1.41
CA ASN A 25 3.87 2.10 1.94
C ASN A 25 3.36 3.30 1.10
N PRO A 26 2.30 3.98 1.56
CA PRO A 26 1.71 5.10 0.84
C PRO A 26 2.60 6.36 0.91
N SER A 27 2.57 7.15 -0.15
CA SER A 27 3.17 8.50 -0.19
C SER A 27 2.48 9.46 0.79
N GLU A 28 3.16 10.53 1.21
CA GLU A 28 2.56 11.56 2.08
C GLU A 28 1.28 12.15 1.47
N LYS A 29 1.26 12.35 0.14
CA LYS A 29 0.10 12.87 -0.58
C LYS A 29 -1.08 11.90 -0.54
N LEU A 30 -0.83 10.60 -0.66
CA LEU A 30 -1.89 9.59 -0.50
C LEU A 30 -2.41 9.53 0.94
N ILE A 31 -1.53 9.64 1.94
CA ILE A 31 -1.96 9.73 3.36
C ILE A 31 -2.81 10.98 3.61
N SER A 32 -2.45 12.12 3.02
CA SER A 32 -3.22 13.37 3.19
C SER A 32 -4.67 13.25 2.71
N LYS A 33 -4.97 12.23 1.89
CA LYS A 33 -6.31 11.88 1.39
C LYS A 33 -6.86 10.60 2.06
N ALA A 34 -6.42 10.25 3.27
CA ALA A 34 -6.82 9.03 3.98
C ALA A 34 -8.34 8.82 4.13
N SER A 35 -9.16 9.88 4.11
CA SER A 35 -10.63 9.77 4.10
C SER A 35 -11.22 9.26 2.78
N HIS A 36 -10.43 9.21 1.70
CA HIS A 36 -10.86 8.88 0.35
C HIS A 36 -10.33 7.53 -0.14
N TRP A 37 -9.62 6.80 0.72
CA TRP A 37 -9.21 5.45 0.44
C TRP A 37 -9.24 4.59 1.69
N LYS A 38 -9.27 3.28 1.50
CA LYS A 38 -9.34 2.30 2.57
C LYS A 38 -8.39 1.15 2.28
N PHE A 39 -7.77 0.66 3.34
CA PHE A 39 -7.04 -0.58 3.37
C PHE A 39 -7.85 -1.61 4.17
N VAL A 40 -8.04 -2.80 3.60
CA VAL A 40 -8.64 -3.95 4.28
C VAL A 40 -7.68 -5.13 4.16
N GLU A 41 -7.34 -5.74 5.29
CA GLU A 41 -6.57 -6.98 5.28
C GLU A 41 -7.52 -8.18 5.36
N HIS A 42 -7.30 -9.15 4.46
CA HIS A 42 -7.95 -10.44 4.45
C HIS A 42 -6.95 -11.54 4.82
N GLU A 43 -7.43 -12.76 5.07
CA GLU A 43 -6.55 -13.89 5.38
C GLU A 43 -5.58 -14.19 4.23
N ASP A 44 -6.08 -14.13 3.00
CA ASP A 44 -5.41 -14.54 1.75
C ASP A 44 -4.90 -13.37 0.90
N GLY A 45 -5.16 -12.13 1.29
CA GLY A 45 -4.88 -10.94 0.48
C GLY A 45 -5.05 -9.63 1.21
N ILE A 46 -4.88 -8.54 0.49
CA ILE A 46 -5.31 -7.19 0.91
C ILE A 46 -6.23 -6.60 -0.14
N GLU A 47 -7.10 -5.69 0.27
CA GLU A 47 -7.94 -4.90 -0.61
C GLU A 47 -7.64 -3.41 -0.39
N LEU A 48 -7.40 -2.69 -1.48
CA LEU A 48 -7.28 -1.25 -1.52
C LEU A 48 -8.49 -0.69 -2.26
N ILE A 49 -9.23 0.20 -1.60
CA ILE A 49 -10.43 0.83 -2.16
C ILE A 49 -10.16 2.32 -2.25
N PHE A 50 -10.35 2.93 -3.42
CA PHE A 50 -10.18 4.36 -3.62
C PHE A 50 -11.45 4.99 -4.20
N ASN A 51 -11.77 6.19 -3.76
CA ASN A 51 -12.78 7.04 -4.37
C ASN A 51 -12.10 7.96 -5.40
N GLU A 52 -12.10 7.55 -6.66
CA GLU A 52 -11.45 8.21 -7.81
C GLU A 52 -11.88 9.68 -7.97
N ALA A 53 -13.14 10.02 -7.68
CA ALA A 53 -13.62 11.39 -7.77
C ALA A 53 -12.86 12.35 -6.83
N ALA A 54 -12.39 11.85 -5.67
CA ALA A 54 -11.61 12.62 -4.71
C ALA A 54 -10.11 12.74 -5.09
N PHE A 55 -9.67 12.00 -6.10
CA PHE A 55 -8.34 12.09 -6.66
C PHE A 55 -8.27 13.05 -7.86
N GLU A 56 -9.39 13.61 -8.33
CA GLU A 56 -9.43 14.67 -9.36
C GLU A 56 -8.64 14.32 -10.65
N GLY A 57 -8.62 13.03 -11.02
CA GLY A 57 -7.85 12.53 -12.17
C GLY A 57 -6.35 12.33 -11.92
N VAL A 58 -5.88 12.45 -10.67
CA VAL A 58 -4.54 12.01 -10.27
C VAL A 58 -4.48 10.49 -10.39
N LEU A 59 -3.58 10.01 -11.24
CA LEU A 59 -3.31 8.59 -11.40
C LEU A 59 -2.76 8.02 -10.09
N LEU A 60 -3.39 6.96 -9.59
CA LEU A 60 -2.88 6.17 -8.47
C LEU A 60 -1.77 5.25 -8.96
N PHE A 61 -0.54 5.51 -8.54
CA PHE A 61 0.61 4.70 -8.94
C PHE A 61 0.92 3.61 -7.90
N GLY A 62 0.65 2.36 -8.26
CA GLY A 62 1.17 1.20 -7.55
C GLY A 62 2.59 0.89 -8.01
N LYS A 63 3.60 1.17 -7.18
CA LYS A 63 5.00 0.86 -7.48
C LYS A 63 5.37 -0.50 -6.90
N ARG A 64 6.03 -1.32 -7.74
CA ARG A 64 6.58 -2.63 -7.34
C ARG A 64 8.07 -2.45 -7.07
N TYR A 65 8.52 -2.79 -5.87
CA TYR A 65 9.93 -2.94 -5.57
C TYR A 65 10.16 -4.38 -5.09
N ASN A 66 11.10 -5.07 -5.72
CA ASN A 66 11.52 -6.42 -5.35
C ASN A 66 12.68 -6.31 -4.35
N ASN A 67 12.68 -7.09 -3.27
CA ASN A 67 13.83 -7.23 -2.36
C ASN A 67 14.36 -5.91 -1.77
N GLN A 68 13.49 -5.03 -1.30
CA GLN A 68 13.91 -3.94 -0.42
C GLN A 68 13.08 -4.02 0.85
N ALA A 69 13.74 -4.00 2.00
CA ALA A 69 13.09 -3.76 3.27
C ALA A 69 12.30 -2.45 3.15
N ILE A 70 11.01 -2.52 2.83
CA ILE A 70 10.14 -1.35 2.60
C ILE A 70 10.10 -0.42 3.82
N GLY A 71 10.56 -0.91 4.98
CA GLY A 71 10.81 -0.13 6.18
C GLY A 71 11.92 0.93 6.08
N ASP A 72 12.82 0.86 5.08
CA ASP A 72 13.96 1.79 4.95
C ASP A 72 13.78 2.85 3.85
N TYR A 73 12.74 2.75 3.01
CA TYR A 73 12.48 3.73 1.96
C TYR A 73 11.21 4.51 2.25
N GLU A 74 11.36 5.80 2.55
CA GLU A 74 10.27 6.76 2.50
C GLU A 74 9.74 6.82 1.06
N ASN A 75 8.43 6.70 0.87
CA ASN A 75 7.83 6.94 -0.43
C ASN A 75 7.82 8.45 -0.70
N LYS A 76 8.91 8.93 -1.33
CA LYS A 76 9.16 10.34 -1.65
C LYS A 76 8.46 10.80 -2.93
N ASP A 77 7.46 10.07 -3.41
CA ASP A 77 6.70 10.50 -4.56
C ASP A 77 5.85 11.73 -4.23
N ASP A 78 5.91 12.72 -5.11
CA ASP A 78 5.10 13.95 -5.05
C ASP A 78 3.64 13.73 -5.52
N GLU A 79 3.29 12.49 -5.87
CA GLU A 79 1.99 12.07 -6.40
C GLU A 79 1.29 11.08 -5.46
N CYS A 80 0.01 10.79 -5.72
CA CYS A 80 -0.72 9.79 -4.94
C CYS A 80 -0.26 8.37 -5.34
N SER A 81 0.77 7.87 -4.66
CA SER A 81 1.33 6.55 -4.90
C SER A 81 1.41 5.70 -3.64
N PHE A 82 1.60 4.40 -3.83
CA PHE A 82 2.02 3.46 -2.79
C PHE A 82 3.05 2.48 -3.33
N ILE A 83 4.00 2.11 -2.48
CA ILE A 83 4.97 1.05 -2.75
C ILE A 83 4.42 -0.25 -2.16
N MET A 84 4.38 -1.31 -2.95
CA MET A 84 3.88 -2.60 -2.53
C MET A 84 5.02 -3.58 -2.20
N ASN A 85 4.81 -4.36 -1.15
CA ASN A 85 5.74 -5.39 -0.70
C ASN A 85 5.54 -6.70 -1.43
N THR A 86 6.36 -6.89 -2.46
CA THR A 86 6.30 -8.08 -3.30
C THR A 86 6.90 -9.33 -2.65
N ASP A 87 7.52 -9.21 -1.48
CA ASP A 87 7.97 -10.38 -0.70
C ASP A 87 6.77 -11.07 -0.02
N TYR A 88 5.66 -10.35 0.17
CA TYR A 88 4.44 -10.87 0.78
C TYR A 88 3.20 -10.84 -0.12
N LEU A 89 3.19 -9.99 -1.15
CA LEU A 89 2.07 -9.82 -2.08
C LEU A 89 2.43 -10.28 -3.49
N ASP A 90 1.55 -11.06 -4.10
CA ASP A 90 1.69 -11.49 -5.48
C ASP A 90 1.18 -10.41 -6.43
N ALA A 91 2.08 -9.48 -6.74
CA ALA A 91 1.85 -8.38 -7.68
C ALA A 91 1.35 -8.80 -9.08
N ARG A 92 1.53 -10.08 -9.43
CA ARG A 92 1.14 -10.63 -10.74
C ARG A 92 -0.32 -11.07 -10.77
N LYS A 93 -0.94 -11.24 -9.61
CA LYS A 93 -2.31 -11.71 -9.44
C LYS A 93 -3.25 -10.61 -8.90
N ILE A 94 -2.90 -9.34 -9.13
CA ILE A 94 -3.76 -8.22 -8.76
C ILE A 94 -5.05 -8.34 -9.56
N ASP A 95 -6.17 -8.32 -8.85
CA ASP A 95 -7.50 -8.20 -9.42
C ASP A 95 -7.98 -6.75 -9.26
N TYR A 96 -8.53 -6.20 -10.34
CA TYR A 96 -8.93 -4.80 -10.42
C TYR A 96 -10.39 -4.71 -10.83
N GLU A 97 -11.14 -3.94 -10.05
CA GLU A 97 -12.55 -3.66 -10.31
C GLU A 97 -12.83 -2.15 -10.25
N LEU A 98 -13.53 -1.65 -11.26
CA LEU A 98 -14.03 -0.27 -11.31
C LEU A 98 -15.55 -0.27 -11.22
N MET A 99 -16.08 0.32 -10.15
CA MET A 99 -17.52 0.45 -9.89
C MET A 99 -17.89 1.93 -9.80
N GLY A 100 -18.19 2.55 -10.95
CA GLY A 100 -18.41 4.00 -11.02
C GLY A 100 -17.14 4.76 -10.64
N ASP A 101 -17.21 5.63 -9.64
CA ASP A 101 -16.06 6.40 -9.12
C ASP A 101 -15.25 5.65 -8.05
N ILE A 102 -15.52 4.36 -7.83
CA ILE A 102 -14.78 3.55 -6.86
C ILE A 102 -13.89 2.56 -7.60
N SER A 103 -12.59 2.63 -7.36
CA SER A 103 -11.66 1.58 -7.77
C SER A 103 -11.34 0.67 -6.59
N LYS A 104 -11.25 -0.63 -6.88
CA LYS A 104 -10.84 -1.66 -5.94
C LYS A 104 -9.70 -2.46 -6.53
N PHE A 105 -8.68 -2.68 -5.72
CA PHE A 105 -7.54 -3.52 -6.02
C PHE A 105 -7.47 -4.61 -4.97
N TYR A 106 -7.72 -5.85 -5.36
CA TYR A 106 -7.45 -7.01 -4.53
C TYR A 106 -6.07 -7.55 -4.89
N ILE A 107 -5.22 -7.72 -3.88
CA ILE A 107 -3.84 -8.14 -4.05
C ILE A 107 -3.60 -9.38 -3.18
N PRO A 108 -3.43 -10.56 -3.78
CA PRO A 108 -3.23 -11.79 -3.03
C PRO A 108 -1.91 -11.79 -2.25
N LYS A 109 -1.90 -12.44 -1.11
CA LYS A 109 -0.68 -12.79 -0.39
C LYS A 109 0.01 -13.98 -1.09
N ILE A 110 1.33 -14.00 -1.07
CA ILE A 110 2.11 -15.13 -1.57
C ILE A 110 1.91 -16.31 -0.60
N LYS A 111 1.53 -17.47 -1.13
CA LYS A 111 1.42 -18.69 -0.32
C LYS A 111 2.81 -19.19 0.04
N VAL A 112 3.03 -19.51 1.31
CA VAL A 112 4.28 -20.12 1.79
C VAL A 112 4.49 -21.44 1.03
N GLY A 113 5.40 -21.45 0.06
CA GLY A 113 5.70 -22.61 -0.81
C GLY A 113 5.74 -22.33 -2.32
N GLU A 114 5.30 -21.15 -2.78
CA GLU A 114 5.46 -20.71 -4.17
C GLU A 114 6.70 -19.80 -4.33
N ASN A 115 7.90 -20.36 -4.18
CA ASN A 115 9.17 -19.73 -4.59
C ASN A 115 9.94 -20.66 -5.52
#